data_AF-A0A355BFX6-F1
#
_entry.id   AF-A0A355BFX6-F1
#
_cell.length_a   1.000
_cell.length_b   1.000
_cell.length_c   1.000
_cell.angle_alpha   90.00
_cell.angle_beta   90.00
_cell.angle_gamma   90.00
#
_symmetry.space_group_name_H-M   'P 1'
#
loop_
_entity.id
_entity.type
_entity.pdbx_description
1 polymer ?
#
loop_
_entity_poly.entity_id
_entity_poly.type
_entity_poly.pdbx_seq_one_letter_code
_entity_poly.pdbx_strand_id
1 'polypeptide(L)'
;MTMRTVRQFLGIPIRYYVQIDTSGFRKIVDAIGGVPLEVEKDMKWTDKAGGLYIDLKQGYQILDGEQAEGYVRYRWSDSDYARTKRQQKFIAAAVKQVLKPSNLLRIDKLFRIANEAVQTNVPLGVTVRYLPMVRSLQGDKITSYTVEGEDATINGTYYYEPDMAKLNELVDTYFYSQSDFSANQQTRVGISVANGSRASAEQIAKLLKKHGFQVIDISIAEDSELLVSQVISTKRKSQSAVAVAEVLSIQEVLLDTQSDATADVIVIVGKDMLP
;
A
#
# COMPACT_ATOMS: atom_id res chain seq x y z
N MET A 1 12.03 -5.58 -0.39
CA MET A 1 11.54 -6.52 -1.43
C MET A 1 10.01 -6.50 -1.54
N THR A 2 9.26 -6.86 -0.50
CA THR A 2 7.78 -6.95 -0.52
C THR A 2 7.08 -5.72 -1.09
N MET A 3 7.42 -4.52 -0.61
CA MET A 3 6.81 -3.27 -1.12
C MET A 3 7.02 -3.08 -2.64
N ARG A 4 8.21 -3.42 -3.16
CA ARG A 4 8.52 -3.33 -4.59
C ARG A 4 7.67 -4.32 -5.39
N THR A 5 7.58 -5.57 -4.92
CA THR A 5 6.78 -6.62 -5.58
C THR A 5 5.29 -6.28 -5.60
N VAL A 6 4.72 -5.83 -4.47
CA VAL A 6 3.29 -5.45 -4.41
C VAL A 6 3.01 -4.24 -5.29
N ARG A 7 3.92 -3.25 -5.32
CA ARG A 7 3.82 -2.10 -6.23
C ARG A 7 3.79 -2.52 -7.69
N GLN A 8 4.70 -3.39 -8.11
CA GLN A 8 4.75 -3.89 -9.48
C GLN A 8 3.51 -4.71 -9.83
N PHE A 9 3.05 -5.55 -8.89
CA PHE A 9 1.87 -6.39 -9.05
C PHE A 9 0.59 -5.57 -9.23
N LEU A 10 0.39 -4.53 -8.40
CA LEU A 10 -0.81 -3.70 -8.45
C LEU A 10 -0.71 -2.55 -9.47
N GLY A 11 0.50 -2.16 -9.88
CA GLY A 11 0.70 -1.00 -10.75
C GLY A 11 0.26 0.33 -10.13
N ILE A 12 0.22 0.43 -8.79
CA ILE A 12 -0.14 1.66 -8.06
C ILE A 12 1.01 2.13 -7.18
N PRO A 13 1.12 3.43 -6.90
CA PRO A 13 2.18 3.93 -6.07
C PRO A 13 1.95 3.60 -4.59
N ILE A 14 2.85 2.80 -4.02
CA ILE A 14 2.89 2.48 -2.59
C ILE A 14 4.06 3.25 -1.96
N ARG A 15 3.71 4.24 -1.14
CA ARG A 15 4.66 5.18 -0.51
C ARG A 15 5.12 4.73 0.86
N TYR A 16 4.18 4.20 1.63
CA TYR A 16 4.39 3.85 3.02
C TYR A 16 3.96 2.42 3.32
N TYR A 17 4.63 1.79 4.28
CA TYR A 17 4.26 0.50 4.82
C TYR A 17 4.18 0.56 6.34
N VAL A 18 3.37 -0.34 6.91
CA VAL A 18 3.36 -0.63 8.33
C VAL A 18 3.50 -2.14 8.46
N GLN A 19 4.52 -2.58 9.17
CA GLN A 19 4.75 -3.97 9.52
C GLN A 19 4.60 -4.11 11.04
N ILE A 20 3.87 -5.13 11.47
CA ILE A 20 3.55 -5.37 12.87
C ILE A 20 3.80 -6.82 13.21
N ASP A 21 4.43 -7.07 14.36
CA ASP A 21 4.52 -8.41 14.92
C ASP A 21 3.34 -8.69 15.86
N THR A 22 3.24 -9.92 16.33
CA THR A 22 2.16 -10.34 17.23
C THR A 22 2.10 -9.52 18.53
N SER A 23 3.24 -9.19 19.13
CA SER A 23 3.30 -8.43 20.38
C SER A 23 2.83 -6.99 20.16
N GLY A 24 3.30 -6.35 19.07
CA GLY A 24 2.85 -5.03 18.66
C GLY A 24 1.34 -5.01 18.38
N PHE A 25 0.83 -6.05 17.72
CA PHE A 25 -0.60 -6.19 17.44
C PHE A 25 -1.42 -6.19 18.74
N ARG A 26 -1.06 -7.05 19.72
CA ARG A 26 -1.75 -7.10 21.02
C ARG A 26 -1.74 -5.74 21.71
N LYS A 27 -0.56 -5.10 21.79
CA LYS A 27 -0.39 -3.79 22.42
C LYS A 27 -1.28 -2.71 21.81
N ILE A 28 -1.40 -2.67 20.47
CA ILE A 28 -2.25 -1.68 19.80
C ILE A 28 -3.72 -1.94 20.11
N VAL A 29 -4.16 -3.21 20.05
CA VAL A 29 -5.54 -3.58 20.36
C VAL A 29 -5.91 -3.22 21.80
N ASP A 30 -5.04 -3.52 22.76
CA ASP A 30 -5.26 -3.16 24.16
C ASP A 30 -5.27 -1.65 24.37
N ALA A 31 -4.39 -0.91 23.68
CA ALA A 31 -4.32 0.55 23.78
C ALA A 31 -5.60 1.23 23.30
N ILE A 32 -6.27 0.69 22.27
CA ILE A 32 -7.56 1.22 21.77
C ILE A 32 -8.76 0.74 22.59
N GLY A 33 -8.53 -0.06 23.65
CA GLY A 33 -9.55 -0.59 24.55
C GLY A 33 -10.27 -1.83 24.03
N GLY A 34 -9.57 -2.66 23.26
CA GLY A 34 -10.11 -3.86 22.61
C GLY A 34 -10.98 -3.55 21.40
N VAL A 35 -11.32 -4.57 20.61
CA VAL A 35 -12.11 -4.42 19.38
C VAL A 35 -13.48 -5.07 19.55
N PRO A 36 -14.59 -4.30 19.55
CA PRO A 36 -15.94 -4.85 19.57
C PRO A 36 -16.25 -5.50 18.21
N LEU A 37 -16.51 -6.80 18.21
CA LEU A 37 -16.90 -7.53 17.00
C LEU A 37 -17.74 -8.76 17.30
N GLU A 38 -18.50 -9.19 16.30
CA GLU A 38 -19.27 -10.43 16.33
C GLU A 38 -18.41 -11.60 15.85
N VAL A 39 -18.13 -12.55 16.73
CA VAL A 39 -17.45 -13.80 16.37
C VAL A 39 -18.46 -14.76 15.74
N GLU A 40 -18.18 -15.22 14.53
CA GLU A 40 -19.15 -15.92 13.67
C GLU A 40 -19.51 -17.33 14.16
N LYS A 41 -18.57 -17.97 14.86
CA LYS A 41 -18.68 -19.33 15.37
C LYS A 41 -17.74 -19.53 16.56
N ASP A 42 -17.99 -20.53 17.39
CA ASP A 42 -17.02 -20.95 18.40
C ASP A 42 -15.68 -21.27 17.74
N MET A 43 -14.60 -20.65 18.23
CA MET A 43 -13.24 -20.87 17.77
C MET A 43 -12.43 -21.46 18.91
N LYS A 44 -12.04 -22.73 18.77
CA LYS A 44 -11.18 -23.42 19.72
C LYS A 44 -9.98 -24.02 19.02
N TRP A 45 -8.79 -23.61 19.43
CA TRP A 45 -7.55 -24.12 18.88
C TRP A 45 -6.40 -23.95 19.87
N THR A 46 -5.48 -24.89 19.90
CA THR A 46 -4.27 -24.78 20.72
C THR A 46 -3.08 -25.15 19.88
N ASP A 47 -2.30 -24.15 19.49
CA ASP A 47 -1.00 -24.33 18.88
C ASP A 47 0.07 -24.30 19.97
N LYS A 48 0.47 -25.50 20.40
CA LYS A 48 1.52 -25.67 21.42
C LYS A 48 2.90 -25.24 20.93
N ALA A 49 3.17 -25.30 19.63
CA ALA A 49 4.46 -24.92 19.06
C ALA A 49 4.57 -23.39 18.93
N GLY A 50 3.48 -22.73 18.55
CA GLY A 50 3.40 -21.27 18.40
C GLY A 50 2.92 -20.51 19.65
N GLY A 51 2.67 -21.20 20.77
CA GLY A 51 2.20 -20.59 22.02
C GLY A 51 0.86 -19.88 21.90
N LEU A 52 -0.03 -20.33 21.01
CA LEU A 52 -1.32 -19.70 20.73
C LEU A 52 -2.46 -20.55 21.28
N TYR A 53 -3.22 -19.98 22.21
CA TYR A 53 -4.44 -20.57 22.74
C TYR A 53 -5.63 -19.74 22.30
N ILE A 54 -6.59 -20.36 21.62
CA ILE A 54 -7.81 -19.74 21.14
C ILE A 54 -8.99 -20.43 21.81
N ASP A 55 -9.78 -19.67 22.55
CA ASP A 55 -11.10 -20.05 23.03
C ASP A 55 -12.03 -18.83 22.93
N LEU A 56 -12.61 -18.63 21.75
CA LEU A 56 -13.56 -17.56 21.49
C LEU A 56 -14.95 -18.16 21.32
N LYS A 57 -15.93 -17.56 22.00
CA LYS A 57 -17.34 -17.92 21.85
C LYS A 57 -17.99 -17.16 20.70
N GLN A 58 -18.93 -17.82 20.03
CA GLN A 58 -19.81 -17.17 19.07
C GLN A 58 -20.56 -16.01 19.73
N GLY A 59 -20.74 -14.92 18.98
CA GLY A 59 -21.53 -13.76 19.39
C GLY A 59 -20.70 -12.48 19.52
N TYR A 60 -21.38 -11.41 19.92
CA TYR A 60 -20.77 -10.10 20.11
C TYR A 60 -19.92 -10.05 21.38
N GLN A 61 -18.67 -9.65 21.24
CA GLN A 61 -17.74 -9.46 22.35
C GLN A 61 -16.69 -8.39 22.01
N ILE A 62 -16.03 -7.87 23.04
CA ILE A 62 -14.88 -6.97 22.88
C ILE A 62 -13.63 -7.84 22.99
N LEU A 63 -12.89 -7.97 21.89
CA LEU A 63 -11.66 -8.75 21.88
C LEU A 63 -10.49 -7.89 22.40
N ASP A 64 -9.84 -8.35 23.46
CA ASP A 64 -8.53 -7.84 23.86
C ASP A 64 -7.43 -8.26 22.88
N GLY A 65 -6.18 -7.87 23.12
CA GLY A 65 -5.07 -8.17 22.23
C GLY A 65 -4.86 -9.66 21.96
N GLU A 66 -4.95 -10.50 22.99
CA GLU A 66 -4.74 -11.95 22.86
C GLU A 66 -5.90 -12.60 22.12
N GLN A 67 -7.13 -12.24 22.47
CA GLN A 67 -8.34 -12.72 21.81
C GLN A 67 -8.40 -12.27 20.34
N ALA A 68 -8.03 -11.01 20.06
CA ALA A 68 -7.99 -10.46 18.72
C ALA A 68 -6.96 -11.18 17.85
N GLU A 69 -5.80 -11.54 18.42
CA GLU A 69 -4.79 -12.30 17.71
C GLU A 69 -5.34 -13.69 17.37
N GLY A 70 -5.94 -14.36 18.34
CA GLY A 70 -6.60 -15.65 18.14
C GLY A 70 -7.62 -15.57 16.99
N TYR A 71 -8.46 -14.54 16.99
CA TYR A 71 -9.46 -14.32 15.95
C TYR A 71 -8.86 -14.18 14.54
N VAL A 72 -7.82 -13.35 14.37
CA VAL A 72 -7.22 -13.10 13.04
C VAL A 72 -6.31 -14.23 12.55
N ARG A 73 -5.81 -15.07 13.47
CA ARG A 73 -4.95 -16.24 13.16
C ARG A 73 -5.71 -17.55 13.02
N TYR A 74 -6.99 -17.61 13.41
CA TYR A 74 -7.77 -18.85 13.34
C TYR A 74 -7.89 -19.39 11.90
N ARG A 75 -7.49 -20.65 11.69
CA ARG A 75 -7.45 -21.33 10.38
C ARG A 75 -8.11 -22.71 10.35
N TRP A 76 -8.40 -23.33 11.50
CA TRP A 76 -8.66 -24.78 11.59
C TRP A 76 -9.70 -25.32 10.60
N SER A 77 -10.84 -24.63 10.45
CA SER A 77 -11.92 -25.05 9.55
C SER A 77 -12.16 -24.09 8.39
N ASP A 78 -11.15 -23.28 8.04
CA ASP A 78 -11.33 -22.13 7.16
C ASP A 78 -10.35 -22.10 5.99
N SER A 79 -10.88 -21.72 4.81
CA SER A 79 -10.03 -21.37 3.67
C SER A 79 -9.25 -20.09 3.96
N ASP A 80 -8.14 -19.90 3.25
CA ASP A 80 -7.36 -18.66 3.34
C ASP A 80 -8.20 -17.44 2.90
N TYR A 81 -9.17 -17.62 2.01
CA TYR A 81 -10.17 -16.61 1.67
C TYR A 81 -11.04 -16.21 2.88
N ALA A 82 -11.57 -17.18 3.62
CA ALA A 82 -12.37 -16.91 4.82
C ALA A 82 -11.53 -16.20 5.91
N ARG A 83 -10.25 -16.56 6.06
CA ARG A 83 -9.32 -15.86 6.95
C ARG A 83 -9.09 -14.41 6.52
N THR A 84 -8.89 -14.16 5.23
CA THR A 84 -8.77 -12.79 4.69
C THR A 84 -10.01 -11.95 4.98
N LYS A 85 -11.22 -12.53 4.83
CA LYS A 85 -12.46 -11.83 5.18
C LYS A 85 -12.58 -11.48 6.66
N ARG A 86 -12.15 -12.39 7.56
CA ARG A 86 -12.08 -12.09 9.00
C ARG A 86 -11.09 -10.98 9.33
N GLN A 87 -9.93 -10.96 8.69
CA GLN A 87 -8.95 -9.88 8.85
C GLN A 87 -9.48 -8.54 8.37
N GLN A 88 -10.17 -8.50 7.22
CA GLN A 88 -10.85 -7.28 6.73
C GLN A 88 -11.92 -6.79 7.71
N LYS A 89 -12.77 -7.70 8.21
CA LYS A 89 -13.80 -7.40 9.23
C LYS A 89 -13.18 -6.85 10.51
N PHE A 90 -12.08 -7.45 10.97
CA PHE A 90 -11.34 -7.00 12.14
C PHE A 90 -10.79 -5.59 11.94
N ILE A 91 -10.14 -5.30 10.81
CA ILE A 91 -9.61 -3.97 10.50
C ILE A 91 -10.72 -2.92 10.50
N ALA A 92 -11.86 -3.21 9.86
CA ALA A 92 -13.01 -2.29 9.87
C ALA A 92 -13.52 -2.01 11.30
N ALA A 93 -13.65 -3.06 12.13
CA ALA A 93 -14.06 -2.91 13.52
C ALA A 93 -13.03 -2.13 14.36
N ALA A 94 -11.74 -2.40 14.16
CA ALA A 94 -10.64 -1.69 14.83
C ALA A 94 -10.61 -0.21 14.46
N VAL A 95 -10.83 0.15 13.18
CA VAL A 95 -10.90 1.56 12.79
C VAL A 95 -12.13 2.23 13.42
N LYS A 96 -13.30 1.58 13.42
CA LYS A 96 -14.48 2.09 14.14
C LYS A 96 -14.19 2.34 15.62
N GLN A 97 -13.43 1.46 16.26
CA GLN A 97 -13.01 1.62 17.64
C GLN A 97 -12.06 2.81 17.82
N VAL A 98 -11.06 2.98 16.94
CA VAL A 98 -10.13 4.13 16.97
C VAL A 98 -10.88 5.46 16.82
N LEU A 99 -11.92 5.49 15.98
CA LEU A 99 -12.73 6.68 15.70
C LEU A 99 -13.75 7.02 16.80
N LYS A 100 -13.85 6.23 17.88
CA LYS A 100 -14.68 6.60 19.03
C LYS A 100 -14.17 7.89 19.69
N PRO A 101 -15.06 8.78 20.18
CA PRO A 101 -14.65 10.04 20.81
C PRO A 101 -13.59 9.88 21.91
N SER A 102 -13.71 8.85 22.76
CA SER A 102 -12.77 8.57 23.85
C SER A 102 -11.36 8.19 23.38
N ASN A 103 -11.22 7.63 22.17
CA ASN A 103 -9.96 7.29 21.53
C ASN A 103 -9.43 8.46 20.69
N LEU A 104 -10.31 9.21 20.03
CA LEU A 104 -9.95 10.45 19.32
C LEU A 104 -9.36 11.52 20.25
N LEU A 105 -9.86 11.63 21.48
CA LEU A 105 -9.29 12.51 22.51
C LEU A 105 -7.88 12.12 22.95
N ARG A 106 -7.51 10.84 22.79
CA ARG A 106 -6.21 10.28 23.20
C ARG A 106 -5.37 9.85 22.00
N ILE A 107 -5.72 10.33 20.81
CA ILE A 107 -5.20 9.83 19.55
C ILE A 107 -3.68 10.01 19.44
N ASP A 108 -3.14 11.11 19.96
CA ASP A 108 -1.68 11.37 19.96
C ASP A 108 -0.92 10.32 20.78
N LYS A 109 -1.49 9.90 21.92
CA LYS A 109 -0.94 8.81 22.75
C LYS A 109 -1.05 7.46 22.03
N LEU A 110 -2.19 7.18 21.39
CA LEU A 110 -2.40 5.95 20.62
C LEU A 110 -1.42 5.85 19.44
N PHE A 111 -1.17 6.96 18.74
CA PHE A 111 -0.20 7.02 17.66
C PHE A 111 1.22 6.73 18.13
N ARG A 112 1.64 7.26 19.30
CA ARG A 112 2.95 6.94 19.86
C ARG A 112 3.10 5.45 20.17
N ILE A 113 2.09 4.85 20.84
CA ILE A 113 2.09 3.42 21.15
C ILE A 113 2.14 2.60 19.85
N ALA A 114 1.35 2.96 18.85
CA ALA A 114 1.36 2.29 17.57
C ALA A 114 2.72 2.40 16.87
N ASN A 115 3.34 3.59 16.87
CA ASN A 115 4.65 3.80 16.24
C ASN A 115 5.77 3.03 16.95
N GLU A 116 5.69 2.84 18.26
CA GLU A 116 6.63 2.00 19.05
C GLU A 116 6.37 0.49 18.82
N ALA A 117 5.18 0.11 18.37
CA ALA A 117 4.73 -1.26 18.16
C ALA A 117 4.87 -1.76 16.71
N VAL A 118 5.25 -0.89 15.77
CA VAL A 118 5.34 -1.22 14.34
C VAL A 118 6.68 -0.80 13.73
N GLN A 119 7.07 -1.49 12.68
CA GLN A 119 8.12 -1.04 11.77
C GLN A 119 7.47 -0.31 10.59
N THR A 120 7.84 0.95 10.36
CA THR A 120 7.24 1.77 9.31
C THR A 120 8.24 2.77 8.73
N ASN A 121 8.05 3.16 7.48
CA ASN A 121 8.74 4.28 6.83
C ASN A 121 7.88 5.56 6.80
N VAL A 122 6.76 5.63 7.51
CA VAL A 122 5.95 6.87 7.63
C VAL A 122 6.71 7.85 8.53
N PRO A 123 7.12 9.04 8.03
CA PRO A 123 7.73 10.05 8.88
C PRO A 123 6.72 10.60 9.89
N LEU A 124 7.15 10.89 11.12
CA LEU A 124 6.28 11.45 12.16
C LEU A 124 5.54 12.72 11.72
N GLY A 125 6.20 13.61 10.98
CA GLY A 125 5.57 14.82 10.44
C GLY A 125 4.44 14.54 9.45
N VAL A 126 4.55 13.45 8.68
CA VAL A 126 3.49 12.99 7.78
C VAL A 126 2.30 12.47 8.57
N THR A 127 2.54 11.66 9.61
CA THR A 127 1.48 11.15 10.51
C THR A 127 0.66 12.28 11.12
N VAL A 128 1.32 13.32 11.65
CA VAL A 128 0.66 14.49 12.23
C VAL A 128 -0.18 15.24 11.18
N ARG A 129 0.32 15.36 9.94
CA ARG A 129 -0.41 16.00 8.83
C ARG A 129 -1.70 15.28 8.46
N TYR A 130 -1.74 13.96 8.57
CA TYR A 130 -2.93 13.15 8.28
C TYR A 130 -3.91 13.06 9.46
N LEU A 131 -3.54 13.53 10.66
CA LEU A 131 -4.39 13.44 11.84
C LEU A 131 -5.77 14.11 11.69
N PRO A 132 -5.91 15.31 11.08
CA PRO A 132 -7.22 15.92 10.84
C PRO A 132 -8.09 15.07 9.91
N MET A 133 -7.48 14.48 8.87
CA MET A 133 -8.18 13.57 7.97
C MET A 133 -8.71 12.35 8.73
N VAL A 134 -7.87 11.72 9.57
CA VAL A 134 -8.28 10.57 10.40
C VAL A 134 -9.44 10.95 11.32
N ARG A 135 -9.41 12.13 11.96
CA ARG A 135 -10.51 12.63 12.80
C ARG A 135 -11.82 12.88 12.03
N SER A 136 -11.73 13.15 10.72
CA SER A 136 -12.88 13.37 9.85
C SER A 136 -13.46 12.08 9.26
N LEU A 137 -12.75 10.95 9.37
CA LEU A 137 -13.22 9.67 8.84
C LEU A 137 -14.49 9.24 9.57
N GLN A 138 -15.46 8.78 8.80
CA GLN A 138 -16.63 8.08 9.31
C GLN A 138 -16.34 6.58 9.18
N GLY A 139 -16.47 5.83 10.27
CA GLY A 139 -16.03 4.43 10.36
C GLY A 139 -16.72 3.46 9.38
N ASP A 140 -17.79 3.88 8.69
CA ASP A 140 -18.51 3.08 7.70
C ASP A 140 -17.98 3.25 6.26
N LYS A 141 -16.97 4.11 6.04
CA LYS A 141 -16.43 4.41 4.69
C LYS A 141 -15.17 3.65 4.31
N ILE A 142 -14.90 2.52 4.95
CA ILE A 142 -13.74 1.68 4.61
C ILE A 142 -14.20 0.54 3.70
N THR A 143 -13.74 0.57 2.47
CA THR A 143 -13.95 -0.53 1.53
C THR A 143 -12.70 -1.39 1.47
N SER A 144 -12.89 -2.71 1.50
CA SER A 144 -11.81 -3.68 1.39
C SER A 144 -12.08 -4.61 0.22
N TYR A 145 -11.03 -4.94 -0.52
CA TYR A 145 -11.10 -5.87 -1.63
C TYR A 145 -10.11 -7.01 -1.44
N THR A 146 -10.46 -8.16 -1.97
CA THR A 146 -9.58 -9.33 -2.04
C THR A 146 -9.27 -9.56 -3.50
N VAL A 147 -7.98 -9.77 -3.84
CA VAL A 147 -7.60 -10.15 -5.20
C VAL A 147 -8.22 -11.50 -5.50
N GLU A 148 -9.05 -11.56 -6.54
CA GLU A 148 -9.66 -12.80 -7.02
C GLU A 148 -8.67 -13.58 -7.89
N GLY A 149 -8.91 -14.87 -8.03
CA GLY A 149 -7.99 -15.82 -8.63
C GLY A 149 -8.37 -17.25 -8.33
N GLU A 150 -7.57 -18.18 -8.82
CA GLU A 150 -7.80 -19.61 -8.75
C GLU A 150 -6.61 -20.34 -8.10
N ASP A 151 -6.92 -21.47 -7.45
CA ASP A 151 -5.89 -22.35 -6.90
C ASP A 151 -5.18 -23.09 -8.04
N ALA A 152 -3.86 -22.99 -8.10
CA ALA A 152 -3.02 -23.63 -9.10
C ALA A 152 -1.94 -24.50 -8.44
N THR A 153 -1.56 -25.60 -9.09
CA THR A 153 -0.38 -26.38 -8.69
C THR A 153 0.62 -26.37 -9.82
N ILE A 154 1.76 -25.72 -9.61
CA ILE A 154 2.83 -25.58 -10.60
C ILE A 154 4.05 -26.33 -10.05
N ASN A 155 4.52 -27.34 -10.78
CA ASN A 155 5.65 -28.19 -10.37
C ASN A 155 5.49 -28.78 -8.96
N GLY A 156 4.28 -29.22 -8.60
CA GLY A 156 3.96 -29.80 -7.29
C GLY A 156 3.89 -28.79 -6.14
N THR A 157 4.02 -27.49 -6.40
CA THR A 157 3.88 -26.41 -5.42
C THR A 157 2.55 -25.70 -5.61
N TYR A 158 1.85 -25.43 -4.51
CA TYR A 158 0.60 -24.67 -4.51
C TYR A 158 0.86 -23.18 -4.74
N TYR A 159 0.07 -22.59 -5.64
CA TYR A 159 0.01 -21.16 -5.94
C TYR A 159 -1.45 -20.69 -5.95
N TYR A 160 -1.65 -19.41 -5.67
CA TYR A 160 -2.91 -18.72 -5.95
C TYR A 160 -2.67 -17.82 -7.17
N GLU A 161 -3.23 -18.19 -8.32
CA GLU A 161 -3.06 -17.47 -9.57
C GLU A 161 -4.13 -16.36 -9.67
N PRO A 162 -3.72 -15.08 -9.64
CA PRO A 162 -4.67 -13.97 -9.63
C PRO A 162 -5.34 -13.78 -10.99
N ASP A 163 -6.63 -13.47 -10.99
CA ASP A 163 -7.35 -12.98 -12.15
C ASP A 163 -6.89 -11.55 -12.46
N MET A 164 -5.91 -11.45 -13.37
CA MET A 164 -5.30 -10.17 -13.74
C MET A 164 -6.30 -9.21 -14.40
N ALA A 165 -7.36 -9.69 -15.05
CA ALA A 165 -8.37 -8.82 -15.64
C ALA A 165 -9.18 -8.12 -14.55
N LYS A 166 -9.70 -8.88 -13.58
CA LYS A 166 -10.42 -8.34 -12.43
C LYS A 166 -9.55 -7.47 -11.53
N LEU A 167 -8.29 -7.85 -11.33
CA LEU A 167 -7.34 -7.04 -10.58
C LEU A 167 -7.16 -5.66 -11.23
N ASN A 168 -6.95 -5.63 -12.55
CA ASN A 168 -6.79 -4.37 -13.27
C ASN A 168 -8.05 -3.51 -13.21
N GLU A 169 -9.24 -4.10 -13.36
CA GLU A 169 -10.51 -3.38 -13.25
C GLU A 169 -10.70 -2.76 -11.86
N LEU A 170 -10.44 -3.53 -10.80
CA LEU A 170 -10.51 -3.07 -9.42
C LEU A 170 -9.55 -1.91 -9.18
N VAL A 171 -8.30 -2.08 -9.63
CA VAL A 171 -7.26 -1.07 -9.51
C VAL A 171 -7.69 0.22 -10.23
N ASP A 172 -8.13 0.13 -11.48
CA ASP A 172 -8.53 1.27 -12.30
C ASP A 172 -9.78 1.98 -11.76
N THR A 173 -10.70 1.24 -11.13
CA THR A 173 -11.93 1.81 -10.57
C THR A 173 -11.68 2.57 -9.27
N TYR A 174 -10.83 2.04 -8.38
CA TYR A 174 -10.75 2.54 -7.00
C TYR A 174 -9.44 3.27 -6.68
N PHE A 175 -8.38 3.07 -7.46
CA PHE A 175 -7.06 3.62 -7.18
C PHE A 175 -6.56 4.59 -8.26
N TYR A 176 -7.28 4.74 -9.37
CA TYR A 176 -7.00 5.70 -10.44
C TYR A 176 -8.13 6.74 -10.51
N SER A 177 -7.84 8.01 -10.22
CA SER A 177 -8.84 9.09 -10.30
C SER A 177 -8.86 9.75 -11.69
N GLN A 178 -10.06 9.97 -12.25
CA GLN A 178 -10.25 10.68 -13.53
C GLN A 178 -9.74 12.13 -13.50
N SER A 179 -9.72 12.75 -12.32
CA SER A 179 -9.17 14.09 -12.10
C SER A 179 -7.66 14.14 -12.28
N ASP A 180 -6.93 13.15 -11.76
CA ASP A 180 -5.48 13.07 -11.91
C ASP A 180 -5.11 12.79 -13.37
N PHE A 181 -5.86 11.88 -14.03
CA PHE A 181 -5.67 11.57 -15.44
C PHE A 181 -5.78 12.82 -16.34
N SER A 182 -6.83 13.62 -16.14
CA SER A 182 -7.07 14.84 -16.94
C SER A 182 -6.00 15.91 -16.71
N ALA A 183 -5.51 16.07 -15.48
CA ALA A 183 -4.42 16.99 -15.17
C ALA A 183 -3.08 16.53 -15.80
N ASN A 184 -2.83 15.21 -15.80
CA ASN A 184 -1.60 14.61 -16.32
C ASN A 184 -1.49 14.69 -17.84
N GLN A 185 -2.61 14.76 -18.58
CA GLN A 185 -2.61 14.89 -20.05
C GLN A 185 -1.88 16.10 -20.60
N GLN A 186 -1.66 17.14 -19.81
CA GLN A 186 -0.90 18.32 -20.26
C GLN A 186 0.61 18.18 -20.06
N THR A 187 1.06 17.10 -19.42
CA THR A 187 2.46 16.91 -19.04
C THR A 187 3.16 16.00 -20.05
N ARG A 188 4.19 16.53 -20.71
CA ARG A 188 5.06 15.77 -21.60
C ARG A 188 6.24 15.19 -20.83
N VAL A 189 6.41 13.88 -20.91
CA VAL A 189 7.45 13.14 -20.18
C VAL A 189 8.45 12.56 -21.17
N GLY A 190 9.73 12.85 -20.96
CA GLY A 190 10.84 12.13 -21.59
C GLY A 190 11.34 11.05 -20.64
N ILE A 191 11.69 9.88 -21.16
CA ILE A 191 12.27 8.79 -20.37
C ILE A 191 13.70 8.57 -20.86
N SER A 192 14.66 8.65 -19.95
CA SER A 192 16.07 8.37 -20.21
C SER A 192 16.52 7.17 -19.38
N VAL A 193 17.22 6.23 -20.00
CA VAL A 193 17.55 4.95 -19.38
C VAL A 193 19.04 4.89 -19.10
N ALA A 194 19.45 4.98 -17.82
CA ALA A 194 20.86 4.96 -17.43
C ALA A 194 21.43 3.53 -17.37
N ASN A 195 20.64 2.57 -16.92
CA ASN A 195 21.11 1.19 -16.66
C ASN A 195 20.17 0.09 -17.17
N GLY A 196 19.04 0.48 -17.75
CA GLY A 196 17.94 -0.42 -18.06
C GLY A 196 17.92 -1.00 -19.46
N SER A 197 17.15 -2.07 -19.60
CA SER A 197 16.72 -2.53 -20.91
C SER A 197 15.68 -1.57 -21.48
N ARG A 198 15.64 -1.44 -22.81
CA ARG A 198 14.56 -0.74 -23.52
C ARG A 198 13.16 -1.23 -23.07
N ALA A 199 13.04 -2.51 -22.72
CA ALA A 199 11.80 -3.10 -22.22
C ALA A 199 11.34 -2.48 -20.87
N SER A 200 12.26 -2.16 -19.95
CA SER A 200 11.94 -1.48 -18.69
C SER A 200 11.40 -0.07 -18.94
N ALA A 201 11.98 0.64 -19.91
CA ALA A 201 11.53 1.96 -20.32
C ALA A 201 10.13 1.92 -20.96
N GLU A 202 9.85 0.89 -21.76
CA GLU A 202 8.54 0.67 -22.37
C GLU A 202 7.46 0.35 -21.32
N GLN A 203 7.79 -0.40 -20.26
CA GLN A 203 6.88 -0.62 -19.14
C GLN A 203 6.56 0.67 -18.38
N ILE A 204 7.58 1.49 -18.11
CA ILE A 204 7.42 2.81 -17.49
C ILE A 204 6.57 3.72 -18.38
N ALA A 205 6.84 3.72 -19.69
CA ALA A 205 6.06 4.49 -20.65
C ALA A 205 4.60 4.05 -20.69
N LYS A 206 4.33 2.74 -20.66
CA LYS A 206 2.97 2.20 -20.60
C LYS A 206 2.25 2.63 -19.32
N LEU A 207 2.93 2.58 -18.18
CA LEU A 207 2.38 3.03 -16.89
C LEU A 207 2.07 4.53 -16.92
N LEU A 208 3.00 5.38 -17.37
CA LEU A 208 2.79 6.82 -17.48
C LEU A 208 1.63 7.17 -18.42
N LYS A 209 1.56 6.53 -19.59
CA LYS A 209 0.43 6.72 -20.52
C LYS A 209 -0.90 6.28 -19.90
N LYS A 210 -0.91 5.19 -19.14
CA LYS A 210 -2.10 4.73 -18.38
C LYS A 210 -2.56 5.77 -17.35
N HIS A 211 -1.63 6.54 -16.77
CA HIS A 211 -1.91 7.64 -15.85
C HIS A 211 -2.14 9.00 -16.55
N GLY A 212 -2.26 9.01 -17.87
CA GLY A 212 -2.62 10.19 -18.66
C GLY A 212 -1.44 11.02 -19.17
N PHE A 213 -0.19 10.69 -18.81
CA PHE A 213 0.97 11.44 -19.26
C PHE A 213 1.27 11.24 -20.76
N GLN A 214 1.80 12.28 -21.40
CA GLN A 214 2.27 12.20 -22.78
C GLN A 214 3.75 11.80 -22.81
N VAL A 215 4.06 10.53 -23.02
CA VAL A 215 5.46 10.11 -23.21
C VAL A 215 5.91 10.50 -24.63
N ILE A 216 6.83 11.47 -24.73
CA ILE A 216 7.25 12.06 -26.00
C ILE A 216 8.59 11.53 -26.51
N ASP A 217 9.43 10.98 -25.63
CA ASP A 217 10.74 10.43 -25.98
C ASP A 217 11.15 9.28 -25.05
N ILE A 218 11.89 8.31 -25.60
CA ILE A 218 12.58 7.25 -24.85
C ILE A 218 14.01 7.16 -25.39
N SER A 219 14.97 7.54 -24.54
CA SER A 219 16.40 7.62 -24.87
C SER A 219 17.25 6.84 -23.85
N ILE A 220 18.53 6.66 -24.17
CA ILE A 220 19.53 6.06 -23.30
C ILE A 220 20.30 7.21 -22.64
N ALA A 221 20.49 7.17 -21.32
CA ALA A 221 21.22 8.23 -20.60
C ALA A 221 22.73 8.09 -20.84
N GLU A 222 23.43 9.21 -20.88
CA GLU A 222 24.89 9.24 -21.07
C GLU A 222 25.66 8.68 -19.87
N ASP A 223 25.11 8.81 -18.66
CA ASP A 223 25.71 8.30 -17.43
C ASP A 223 25.16 6.91 -17.08
N SER A 224 26.06 5.92 -17.09
CA SER A 224 25.72 4.49 -17.05
C SER A 224 25.78 3.87 -15.64
N GLU A 225 25.96 4.65 -14.57
CA GLU A 225 26.10 4.09 -13.21
C GLU A 225 25.02 4.53 -12.20
N LEU A 226 23.89 5.08 -12.67
CA LEU A 226 22.82 5.51 -11.78
C LEU A 226 22.17 4.32 -11.01
N LEU A 227 22.34 4.32 -9.68
CA LEU A 227 21.79 3.27 -8.80
C LEU A 227 20.30 3.46 -8.50
N VAL A 228 19.84 4.71 -8.41
CA VAL A 228 18.48 5.09 -8.02
C VAL A 228 17.85 5.91 -9.12
N SER A 229 16.58 5.66 -9.41
CA SER A 229 15.84 6.40 -10.44
C SER A 229 15.51 7.81 -9.96
N GLN A 230 15.49 8.75 -10.91
CA GLN A 230 15.30 10.17 -10.65
C GLN A 230 14.21 10.76 -11.54
N VAL A 231 13.52 11.77 -11.03
CA VAL A 231 12.60 12.60 -11.82
C VAL A 231 13.14 14.02 -11.84
N ILE A 232 13.41 14.54 -13.02
CA ILE A 232 13.93 15.89 -13.23
C ILE A 232 12.80 16.74 -13.80
N SER A 233 12.47 17.83 -13.10
CA SER A 233 11.59 18.87 -13.61
C SER A 233 12.43 19.85 -14.45
N THR A 234 12.07 20.03 -15.73
CA THR A 234 12.78 20.94 -16.65
C THR A 234 12.22 22.36 -16.62
N LYS A 235 11.07 22.54 -15.96
CA LYS A 235 10.37 23.82 -15.79
C LYS A 235 10.08 24.03 -14.31
N ARG A 236 9.78 25.26 -13.89
CA ARG A 236 9.31 25.55 -12.51
C ARG A 236 7.96 24.86 -12.13
N LYS A 237 7.37 24.06 -13.03
CA LYS A 237 6.14 23.28 -12.78
C LYS A 237 6.47 22.00 -11.99
N SER A 238 6.83 22.16 -10.72
CA SER A 238 7.18 21.06 -9.82
C SER A 238 6.05 20.05 -9.62
N GLN A 239 4.78 20.45 -9.75
CA GLN A 239 3.64 19.54 -9.58
C GLN A 239 3.60 18.41 -10.60
N SER A 240 3.94 18.66 -11.87
CA SER A 240 4.01 17.63 -12.90
C SER A 240 5.11 16.61 -12.59
N ALA A 241 6.27 17.07 -12.13
CA ALA A 241 7.37 16.20 -11.72
C ALA A 241 7.01 15.38 -10.47
N VAL A 242 6.32 16.00 -9.51
CA VAL A 242 5.78 15.28 -8.35
C VAL A 242 4.77 14.23 -8.82
N ALA A 243 3.81 14.54 -9.67
CA ALA A 243 2.84 13.56 -10.16
C ALA A 243 3.50 12.37 -10.90
N VAL A 244 4.51 12.63 -11.73
CA VAL A 244 5.31 11.58 -12.38
C VAL A 244 6.07 10.74 -11.35
N ALA A 245 6.76 11.38 -10.41
CA ALA A 245 7.48 10.71 -9.34
C ALA A 245 6.55 9.88 -8.45
N GLU A 246 5.35 10.38 -8.22
CA GLU A 246 4.30 9.68 -7.48
C GLU A 246 3.89 8.42 -8.21
N VAL A 247 3.48 8.52 -9.48
CA VAL A 247 3.10 7.36 -10.31
C VAL A 247 4.21 6.31 -10.37
N LEU A 248 5.46 6.74 -10.49
CA LEU A 248 6.61 5.84 -10.56
C LEU A 248 7.16 5.43 -9.18
N SER A 249 6.64 6.00 -8.08
CA SER A 249 7.17 5.88 -6.73
C SER A 249 8.67 6.20 -6.60
N ILE A 250 9.14 7.16 -7.39
CA ILE A 250 10.50 7.69 -7.33
C ILE A 250 10.55 8.77 -6.23
N GLN A 251 11.54 8.68 -5.35
CA GLN A 251 11.68 9.64 -4.25
C GLN A 251 12.50 10.87 -4.65
N GLU A 252 13.46 10.69 -5.55
CA GLU A 252 14.38 11.74 -5.95
C GLU A 252 13.76 12.59 -7.05
N VAL A 253 13.31 13.79 -6.67
CA VAL A 253 12.79 14.81 -7.59
C VAL A 253 13.75 15.99 -7.61
N LEU A 254 14.38 16.21 -8.76
CA LEU A 254 15.35 17.28 -9.00
C LEU A 254 14.73 18.36 -9.88
N LEU A 255 15.30 19.56 -9.80
CA LEU A 255 14.92 20.69 -10.65
C LEU A 255 16.13 21.07 -11.50
N ASP A 256 15.98 21.01 -12.82
CA ASP A 256 16.94 21.54 -13.77
C ASP A 256 16.30 22.66 -14.57
N THR A 257 16.63 23.91 -14.21
CA THR A 257 16.08 25.09 -14.87
C THR A 257 16.84 25.51 -16.12
N GLN A 258 17.96 24.86 -16.43
CA GLN A 258 18.81 25.17 -17.57
C GLN A 258 18.65 24.15 -18.71
N SER A 259 17.74 23.18 -18.57
CA SER A 259 17.49 22.17 -19.57
C SER A 259 16.82 22.73 -20.82
N ASP A 260 17.39 22.44 -21.99
CA ASP A 260 16.81 22.74 -23.30
C ASP A 260 15.82 21.66 -23.78
N ALA A 261 15.52 20.67 -22.93
CA ALA A 261 14.66 19.55 -23.29
C ALA A 261 13.23 20.03 -23.61
N THR A 262 12.63 19.42 -24.64
CA THR A 262 11.23 19.69 -24.98
C THR A 262 10.27 19.08 -23.98
N ALA A 263 10.67 18.05 -23.23
CA ALA A 263 9.88 17.43 -22.17
C ALA A 263 9.68 18.40 -20.99
N ASP A 264 8.53 18.31 -20.31
CA ASP A 264 8.26 19.06 -19.08
C ASP A 264 8.82 18.34 -17.83
N VAL A 265 8.98 17.01 -17.94
CA VAL A 265 9.58 16.14 -16.93
C VAL A 265 10.46 15.10 -17.62
N ILE A 266 11.65 14.84 -17.09
CA ILE A 266 12.54 13.76 -17.53
C ILE A 266 12.60 12.72 -16.42
N VAL A 267 12.40 11.45 -16.75
CA VAL A 267 12.59 10.32 -15.85
C VAL A 267 13.91 9.65 -16.20
N ILE A 268 14.87 9.63 -15.29
CA ILE A 268 16.09 8.83 -15.45
C ILE A 268 15.92 7.50 -14.71
N VAL A 269 15.97 6.40 -15.43
CA VAL A 269 15.75 5.05 -14.90
C VAL A 269 17.09 4.47 -14.42
N GLY A 270 17.23 4.35 -13.10
CA GLY A 270 18.35 3.70 -12.42
C GLY A 270 18.13 2.20 -12.20
N LYS A 271 19.11 1.53 -11.56
CA LYS A 271 19.09 0.08 -11.32
C LYS A 271 17.95 -0.41 -10.42
N ASP A 272 17.43 0.45 -9.56
CA ASP A 272 16.33 0.16 -8.63
C ASP A 272 14.99 -0.17 -9.31
N MET A 273 14.77 0.32 -10.53
CA MET A 273 13.57 0.14 -11.34
C MET A 273 13.72 -0.98 -12.39
N LEU A 274 14.86 -1.66 -12.41
CA LEU A 274 15.13 -2.76 -13.34
C LEU A 274 14.77 -4.11 -12.71
N PRO A 275 14.28 -5.08 -13.53
CA PRO A 275 14.10 -6.46 -13.10
C PRO A 275 15.43 -7.13 -12.76
#